data_AF-A0A418QFF0-F1
#
_entry.id   AF-A0A418QFF0-F1
#
_cell.length_a   1.000
_cell.length_b   1.000
_cell.length_c   1.000
_cell.angle_alpha   90.00
_cell.angle_beta   90.00
_cell.angle_gamma   90.00
#
_symmetry.space_group_name_H-M   'P 1'
#
loop_
_entity.id
_entity.type
_entity.pdbx_description
1 polymer ?
#
loop_
_entity_poly.entity_id
_entity_poly.type
_entity_poly.pdbx_seq_one_letter_code
_entity_poly.pdbx_strand_id
1 'polypeptide(L)'
;MNTQAFTVKWRVKELLDAHSLTAYKLAQELNGTVSRNSVYALAAGTPKRADLDTIGAMLGALRRMTGNDALTVADLLTYAATDGE
;
A
#
# COMPACT_ATOMS: atom_id res chain seq x y z
N MET A 1 -6.74 -31.12 8.68
CA MET A 1 -6.21 -29.75 8.55
C MET A 1 -7.39 -28.80 8.64
N ASN A 2 -7.41 -27.90 9.62
CA ASN A 2 -8.40 -26.85 9.70
C ASN A 2 -7.90 -25.70 8.82
N THR A 3 -8.48 -25.51 7.64
CA THR A 3 -8.05 -24.46 6.71
C THR A 3 -8.70 -23.15 7.13
N GLN A 4 -8.00 -22.32 7.90
CA GLN A 4 -8.42 -20.92 8.07
C GLN A 4 -8.35 -20.24 6.70
N ALA A 5 -9.44 -19.59 6.30
CA ALA A 5 -9.43 -18.73 5.13
C ALA A 5 -8.71 -17.41 5.48
N PHE A 6 -7.88 -16.93 4.56
CA PHE A 6 -7.18 -15.66 4.70
C PHE A 6 -7.53 -14.75 3.53
N THR A 7 -7.60 -13.45 3.80
CA THR A 7 -7.64 -12.39 2.79
C THR A 7 -6.34 -11.60 2.80
N VAL A 8 -5.98 -11.04 1.64
CA VAL A 8 -4.88 -10.09 1.54
C VAL A 8 -5.45 -8.68 1.62
N LYS A 9 -4.86 -7.85 2.48
CA LYS A 9 -5.23 -6.44 2.66
C LYS A 9 -4.04 -5.55 2.38
N TRP A 10 -4.31 -4.35 1.86
CA TRP A 10 -3.32 -3.30 1.78
C TRP A 10 -3.04 -2.72 3.16
N ARG A 11 -1.78 -2.42 3.43
CA ARG A 11 -1.35 -1.80 4.69
C ARG A 11 -0.62 -0.47 4.49
N VAL A 12 -0.81 0.16 3.35
CA VAL A 12 -0.11 1.40 2.96
C VAL A 12 -0.31 2.51 4.00
N LYS A 13 -1.51 2.65 4.58
CA LYS A 13 -1.76 3.61 5.66
C LYS A 13 -0.87 3.37 6.89
N GLU A 14 -0.77 2.13 7.34
CA GLU A 14 0.06 1.78 8.50
C GLU A 14 1.53 2.13 8.25
N LEU A 15 2.02 1.85 7.04
CA LEU A 15 3.37 2.19 6.63
C LEU A 15 3.59 3.71 6.61
N LEU A 16 2.64 4.47 6.07
CA LEU A 16 2.72 5.93 6.07
C LEU A 16 2.71 6.50 7.50
N ASP A 17 1.80 6.01 8.35
CA ASP A 17 1.65 6.45 9.73
C ASP A 17 2.94 6.16 10.54
N ALA A 18 3.55 4.98 10.35
CA ALA A 18 4.81 4.59 11.00
C ALA A 18 5.99 5.52 10.66
N HIS A 19 5.96 6.15 9.49
CA HIS A 19 6.99 7.08 9.02
C HIS A 19 6.57 8.56 9.12
N SER A 20 5.47 8.87 9.82
CA SER A 20 4.92 10.24 9.92
C SER A 20 4.64 10.90 8.54
N LEU A 21 4.27 10.09 7.55
CA LEU A 21 3.90 10.50 6.21
C LEU A 21 2.38 10.54 6.06
N THR A 22 1.89 11.27 5.05
CA THR A 22 0.46 11.35 4.76
C THR A 22 0.19 10.85 3.34
N ALA A 23 -1.01 10.30 3.12
CA ALA A 23 -1.47 9.90 1.79
C ALA A 23 -1.44 11.07 0.79
N TYR A 24 -1.65 12.30 1.27
CA TYR A 24 -1.50 13.50 0.47
C TYR A 24 -0.06 13.70 -0.02
N LYS A 25 0.95 13.61 0.88
CA LYS A 25 2.35 13.73 0.48
C LYS A 25 2.73 12.65 -0.54
N LEU A 26 2.26 11.41 -0.34
CA LEU A 26 2.48 10.33 -1.30
C LEU A 26 1.83 10.63 -2.65
N ALA A 27 0.62 11.19 -2.67
CA ALA A 27 -0.06 11.58 -3.90
C ALA A 27 0.63 12.75 -4.63
N GLN A 28 1.33 13.63 -3.90
CA GLN A 28 2.17 14.67 -4.50
C GLN A 28 3.44 14.06 -5.12
N GLU A 29 4.12 13.16 -4.41
CA GLU A 29 5.30 12.46 -4.91
C GLU A 29 5.01 11.63 -6.17
N LEU A 30 3.80 11.10 -6.30
CA LEU A 30 3.36 10.29 -7.43
C LEU A 30 2.61 11.07 -8.52
N ASN A 31 2.55 12.40 -8.40
CA ASN A 31 1.79 13.23 -9.33
C ASN A 31 2.30 13.06 -10.77
N GLY A 32 1.39 12.70 -11.68
CA GLY A 32 1.72 12.42 -13.08
C GLY A 32 2.15 10.97 -13.37
N THR A 33 2.33 10.13 -12.35
CA THR A 33 2.62 8.69 -12.50
C THR A 33 1.43 7.84 -12.04
N VAL A 34 0.86 8.14 -10.87
CA VAL A 34 -0.31 7.45 -10.33
C VAL A 34 -1.39 8.48 -10.03
N SER A 35 -2.63 8.20 -10.41
CA SER A 35 -3.74 9.12 -10.13
C SER A 35 -3.90 9.31 -8.62
N ARG A 36 -4.23 10.54 -8.16
CA ARG A 36 -4.46 10.82 -6.74
C ARG A 36 -5.52 9.89 -6.16
N ASN A 37 -6.60 9.63 -6.90
CA ASN A 37 -7.68 8.74 -6.47
C ASN A 37 -7.16 7.32 -6.21
N SER A 38 -6.29 6.81 -7.06
CA SER A 38 -5.66 5.50 -6.86
C SER A 38 -4.77 5.48 -5.62
N VAL A 39 -3.96 6.53 -5.40
CA VAL A 39 -3.12 6.65 -4.19
C VAL A 39 -3.97 6.68 -2.93
N TYR A 40 -5.04 7.47 -2.91
CA TYR A 40 -5.94 7.53 -1.76
C TYR A 40 -6.68 6.22 -1.52
N ALA A 41 -7.13 5.54 -2.59
CA ALA A 41 -7.74 4.21 -2.45
C ALA A 41 -6.74 3.23 -1.81
N LEU A 42 -5.52 3.14 -2.35
CA LEU A 42 -4.44 2.28 -1.83
C LEU A 42 -4.11 2.58 -0.36
N ALA A 43 -3.97 3.86 -0.01
CA ALA A 43 -3.78 4.27 1.37
C ALA A 43 -4.96 3.85 2.26
N ALA A 44 -6.21 3.99 1.80
CA ALA A 44 -7.40 3.56 2.52
C ALA A 44 -7.59 2.02 2.54
N GLY A 45 -6.77 1.28 1.79
CA GLY A 45 -6.81 -0.17 1.65
C GLY A 45 -8.05 -0.74 0.96
N THR A 46 -8.75 0.08 0.18
CA THR A 46 -9.96 -0.28 -0.57
C THR A 46 -9.79 -0.79 -2.01
N PRO A 47 -8.62 -0.73 -2.70
CA PRO A 47 -8.59 -1.06 -4.11
C PRO A 47 -8.59 -2.57 -4.28
N LYS A 48 -9.54 -3.05 -5.10
CA LYS A 48 -9.66 -4.46 -5.46
C LYS A 48 -8.52 -4.95 -6.36
N ARG A 49 -7.91 -4.05 -7.14
CA ARG A 49 -6.83 -4.35 -8.10
C ARG A 49 -5.89 -3.16 -8.21
N ALA A 50 -4.60 -3.44 -8.34
CA ALA A 50 -3.57 -2.50 -8.76
C ALA A 50 -2.67 -3.23 -9.76
N ASP A 51 -2.26 -2.56 -10.84
CA ASP A 51 -1.29 -3.11 -11.76
C ASP A 51 0.14 -3.04 -11.19
N LEU A 52 1.06 -3.76 -11.84
CA LEU A 52 2.45 -3.85 -11.39
C LEU A 52 3.18 -2.51 -11.48
N ASP A 53 2.85 -1.68 -12.46
CA ASP A 53 3.46 -0.35 -12.63
C ASP A 53 3.07 0.57 -11.48
N THR A 54 1.80 0.56 -11.06
CA THR A 54 1.31 1.28 -9.88
C THR A 54 2.02 0.82 -8.61
N ILE A 55 2.19 -0.51 -8.43
CA ILE A 55 2.90 -1.07 -7.27
C ILE A 55 4.36 -0.63 -7.28
N GLY A 56 5.04 -0.71 -8.42
CA GLY A 56 6.44 -0.30 -8.57
C GLY A 56 6.63 1.19 -8.31
N ALA A 57 5.77 2.04 -8.86
CA ALA A 57 5.79 3.48 -8.62
C ALA A 57 5.57 3.82 -7.15
N MET A 58 4.57 3.21 -6.51
CA MET A 58 4.27 3.37 -5.08
C MET A 58 5.46 2.97 -4.21
N LEU A 59 6.06 1.79 -4.46
CA LEU A 59 7.21 1.31 -3.71
C LEU A 59 8.41 2.25 -3.86
N GLY A 60 8.69 2.71 -5.09
CA GLY A 60 9.77 3.66 -5.36
C GLY A 60 9.57 4.99 -4.62
N ALA A 61 8.35 5.53 -4.63
CA ALA A 61 8.02 6.74 -3.88
C ALA A 61 8.19 6.54 -2.37
N LEU A 62 7.68 5.44 -1.82
CA LEU A 62 7.80 5.13 -0.40
C LEU A 62 9.27 4.98 0.04
N ARG A 63 10.12 4.30 -0.73
CA ARG A 63 11.56 4.21 -0.44
C ARG A 63 12.20 5.59 -0.36
N ARG A 64 11.96 6.47 -1.35
CA ARG A 64 12.49 7.84 -1.35
C ARG A 64 12.00 8.67 -0.17
N MET A 65 10.69 8.61 0.12
CA MET A 65 10.08 9.40 1.18
C MET A 65 10.46 8.94 2.59
N THR A 66 10.73 7.65 2.76
CA THR A 66 11.10 7.06 4.06
C THR A 66 12.61 6.95 4.27
N GLY A 67 13.40 7.05 3.19
CA GLY A 67 14.83 6.74 3.20
C GLY A 67 15.12 5.25 3.42
N ASN A 68 14.13 4.37 3.30
CA ASN A 68 14.25 2.94 3.55
C ASN A 68 14.26 2.15 2.24
N ASP A 69 15.44 1.96 1.67
CA ASP A 69 15.62 1.19 0.43
C ASP A 69 15.35 -0.32 0.58
N ALA A 70 15.24 -0.81 1.82
CA ALA A 70 14.94 -2.22 2.09
C ALA A 70 13.45 -2.55 1.96
N LEU A 71 12.55 -1.55 1.84
CA LEU A 71 11.11 -1.80 1.65
C LEU A 71 10.86 -2.65 0.40
N THR A 72 9.99 -3.64 0.50
CA THR A 72 9.62 -4.57 -0.56
C THR A 72 8.13 -4.50 -0.87
N VAL A 73 7.69 -5.19 -1.93
CA VAL A 73 6.26 -5.30 -2.26
C VAL A 73 5.47 -5.98 -1.13
N ALA A 74 6.10 -6.91 -0.39
CA ALA A 74 5.45 -7.59 0.72
C ALA A 74 5.09 -6.63 1.87
N ASP A 75 5.83 -5.52 2.02
CA ASP A 75 5.55 -4.51 3.05
C ASP A 75 4.30 -3.68 2.73
N LEU A 76 3.79 -3.73 1.49
CA LEU A 76 2.56 -3.04 1.09
C LEU A 76 1.30 -3.83 1.43
N LEU A 77 1.44 -5.11 1.77
CA LEU A 77 0.35 -6.06 1.96
C LEU A 77 0.44 -6.74 3.33
N THR A 78 -0.69 -7.23 3.82
CA THR A 78 -0.77 -8.08 5.00
C THR A 78 -1.84 -9.15 4.82
N TYR A 79 -1.77 -10.22 5.61
CA TYR A 79 -2.83 -11.20 5.71
C TYR A 79 -3.81 -10.80 6.81
N ALA A 80 -5.10 -11.00 6.57
CA ALA A 80 -6.13 -10.93 7.59
C ALA A 80 -6.90 -12.25 7.61
N ALA A 81 -7.27 -12.70 8.81
CA ALA A 81 -8.21 -13.80 8.95
C ALA A 81 -9.52 -13.45 8.25
N THR A 82 -10.07 -14.39 7.49
CA THR A 82 -11.44 -14.28 7.01
C THR A 82 -12.32 -14.73 8.17
N ASP A 83 -12.93 -13.78 8.88
CA ASP A 83 -14.05 -14.11 9.75
C ASP A 83 -15.15 -14.66 8.84
N GLY A 84 -15.59 -15.90 9.11
CA GLY A 84 -16.67 -16.51 8.35
C GLY A 84 -17.94 -15.71 8.59
N GLU A 85 -18.38 -14.96 7.58
CA GLU A 85 -19.77 -14.51 7.46
C GLU A 85 -20.68 -15.69 7.10
#